data_AF-A0A7X6VDQ0-F1
#
_entry.id   AF-A0A7X6VDQ0-F1
#
_cell.length_a   1.000
_cell.length_b   1.000
_cell.length_c   1.000
_cell.angle_alpha   90.00
_cell.angle_beta   90.00
_cell.angle_gamma   90.00
#
_symmetry.space_group_name_H-M   'P 1'
#
loop_
_entity.id
_entity.type
_entity.pdbx_description
1 polymer ?
#
loop_
_entity_poly.entity_id
_entity_poly.type
_entity_poly.pdbx_seq_one_letter_code
_entity_poly.pdbx_strand_id
1 'polypeptide(L)'
;FHLRAMGGDNFQEFVKGYYPVFNREGLIIDVRNNRGGNIDPWILNRLLRKAWFYWQSRAGSPYWNMQYAFRGHIVVLCNENTASDGEAFAEGVKRLDLGEVIGTRTWGGEIWLSSSNRLVDNGIATASEMGVYDQEGNWLIEGHGVDPDQVVDNLPFETYQGKDAQLEAAIRFLQKKIKEEPVVIPPFPPFPDKSFKYEPVK
;
A
#
# COMPACT_ATOMS: atom_id res chain seq x y z
N PHE A 1 -4.73 4.11 -7.27
CA PHE A 1 -4.85 3.18 -8.42
C PHE A 1 -5.54 1.91 -7.95
N HIS A 2 -6.08 1.10 -8.85
CA HIS A 2 -6.81 -0.13 -8.51
C HIS A 2 -5.99 -1.39 -8.82
N LEU A 3 -5.98 -2.34 -7.88
CA LEU A 3 -5.40 -3.66 -8.02
C LEU A 3 -6.52 -4.70 -7.94
N ARG A 4 -6.94 -5.22 -9.11
CA ARG A 4 -8.02 -6.21 -9.21
C ARG A 4 -7.63 -7.64 -8.77
N ALA A 5 -6.34 -7.89 -8.58
CA ALA A 5 -5.76 -9.16 -8.17
C ALA A 5 -4.29 -8.90 -7.76
N MET A 6 -3.61 -9.93 -7.28
CA MET A 6 -2.22 -9.91 -6.85
C MET A 6 -1.36 -10.87 -7.70
N GLY A 7 -1.53 -10.85 -9.02
CA GLY A 7 -0.68 -11.60 -9.95
C GLY A 7 0.44 -10.74 -10.57
N GLY A 8 1.33 -11.38 -11.33
CA GLY A 8 2.43 -10.69 -12.03
C GLY A 8 1.96 -9.55 -12.94
N ASP A 9 0.84 -9.70 -13.65
CA ASP A 9 0.27 -8.64 -14.47
C ASP A 9 -0.25 -7.46 -13.63
N ASN A 10 -0.73 -7.73 -12.42
CA ASN A 10 -1.19 -6.69 -11.50
C ASN A 10 -0.02 -5.88 -10.91
N PHE A 11 1.18 -6.48 -10.84
CA PHE A 11 2.37 -5.71 -10.49
C PHE A 11 2.66 -4.62 -11.54
N GLN A 12 2.35 -4.86 -12.82
CA GLN A 12 2.47 -3.81 -13.85
C GLN A 12 1.50 -2.66 -13.59
N GLU A 13 0.28 -2.94 -13.16
CA GLU A 13 -0.70 -1.91 -12.79
C GLU A 13 -0.25 -1.13 -11.55
N PHE A 14 0.35 -1.80 -10.55
CA PHE A 14 1.02 -1.13 -9.44
C PHE A 14 2.13 -0.20 -9.95
N VAL A 15 3.00 -0.65 -10.84
CA VAL A 15 4.10 0.15 -11.38
C VAL A 15 3.57 1.41 -12.08
N LYS A 16 2.56 1.26 -12.95
CA LYS A 16 1.92 2.39 -13.66
C LYS A 16 1.24 3.35 -12.69
N GLY A 17 0.63 2.82 -11.62
CA GLY A 17 -0.11 3.59 -10.64
C GLY A 17 0.75 4.29 -9.59
N TYR A 18 1.90 3.72 -9.22
CA TYR A 18 2.72 4.17 -8.09
C TYR A 18 3.82 5.14 -8.51
N TYR A 19 4.68 4.74 -9.46
CA TYR A 19 5.89 5.51 -9.77
C TYR A 19 5.64 6.92 -10.34
N PRO A 20 4.54 7.21 -11.06
CA PRO A 20 4.25 8.59 -11.49
C PRO A 20 3.78 9.52 -10.36
N VAL A 21 3.34 8.98 -9.22
CA VAL A 21 2.70 9.73 -8.13
C VAL A 21 3.34 9.50 -6.76
N PHE A 22 4.49 8.82 -6.70
CA PHE A 22 5.17 8.49 -5.43
C PHE A 22 5.56 9.71 -4.58
N ASN A 23 5.59 10.90 -5.19
CA ASN A 23 5.93 12.16 -4.54
C ASN A 23 4.70 13.01 -4.19
N ARG A 24 3.49 12.47 -4.29
CA ARG A 24 2.25 13.12 -3.83
C ARG A 24 2.10 12.99 -2.32
N GLU A 25 1.30 13.88 -1.74
CA GLU A 25 1.06 13.96 -0.30
C GLU A 25 0.09 12.86 0.20
N GLY A 26 -0.69 12.27 -0.69
CA GLY A 26 -1.63 11.19 -0.38
C GLY A 26 -1.72 10.16 -1.51
N LEU A 27 -1.92 8.90 -1.15
CA LEU A 27 -2.07 7.78 -2.07
C LEU A 27 -3.25 6.90 -1.65
N ILE A 28 -4.16 6.66 -2.60
CA ILE A 28 -5.24 5.68 -2.44
C ILE A 28 -4.90 4.44 -3.26
N ILE A 29 -4.82 3.28 -2.59
CA ILE A 29 -4.63 1.97 -3.20
C ILE A 29 -5.94 1.20 -3.06
N ASP A 30 -6.62 0.97 -4.17
CA ASP A 30 -7.93 0.31 -4.18
C ASP A 30 -7.74 -1.19 -4.42
N VAL A 31 -8.08 -2.02 -3.44
CA VAL A 31 -8.08 -3.49 -3.51
C VAL A 31 -9.49 -4.06 -3.38
N ARG A 32 -10.52 -3.25 -3.62
CA ARG A 32 -11.91 -3.74 -3.69
C ARG A 32 -12.06 -4.71 -4.84
N ASN A 33 -12.75 -5.83 -4.59
CA ASN A 33 -12.91 -6.94 -5.53
C ASN A 33 -11.59 -7.57 -5.99
N ASN A 34 -10.53 -7.46 -5.18
CA ASN A 34 -9.23 -8.08 -5.45
C ASN A 34 -9.33 -9.60 -5.24
N ARG A 35 -8.94 -10.39 -6.25
CA ARG A 35 -9.08 -11.84 -6.27
C ARG A 35 -7.89 -12.64 -5.71
N GLY A 36 -7.00 -11.99 -4.96
CA GLY A 36 -5.81 -12.63 -4.41
C GLY A 36 -4.72 -12.91 -5.44
N GLY A 37 -3.73 -13.71 -5.05
CA GLY A 37 -2.49 -13.93 -5.78
C GLY A 37 -1.33 -14.20 -4.83
N ASN A 38 -0.18 -13.55 -5.01
CA ASN A 38 1.00 -13.77 -4.16
C ASN A 38 2.07 -12.64 -4.25
N ILE A 39 1.65 -11.40 -4.51
CA ILE A 39 2.58 -10.28 -4.67
C ILE A 39 2.43 -9.22 -3.58
N ASP A 40 1.64 -9.46 -2.54
CA ASP A 40 1.59 -8.61 -1.34
C ASP A 40 2.99 -8.18 -0.87
N PRO A 41 4.03 -9.05 -0.80
CA PRO A 41 5.31 -8.66 -0.23
C PRO A 41 6.06 -7.77 -1.21
N TRP A 42 5.79 -7.89 -2.51
CA TRP A 42 6.41 -7.05 -3.53
C TRP A 42 5.94 -5.62 -3.37
N ILE A 43 4.64 -5.42 -3.15
CA ILE A 43 4.02 -4.12 -2.99
C ILE A 43 4.40 -3.53 -1.64
N LEU A 44 4.22 -4.27 -0.54
CA LEU A 44 4.58 -3.83 0.82
C LEU A 44 6.05 -3.39 0.91
N ASN A 45 6.98 -4.13 0.27
CA ASN A 45 8.39 -3.73 0.23
C ASN A 45 8.65 -2.38 -0.44
N ARG A 46 7.79 -1.91 -1.37
CA ARG A 46 7.92 -0.55 -1.95
C ARG A 46 7.37 0.51 -0.99
N LEU A 47 6.28 0.20 -0.29
CA LEU A 47 5.65 1.11 0.68
C LEU A 47 6.48 1.26 1.96
N LEU A 48 7.23 0.22 2.36
CA LEU A 48 8.13 0.23 3.53
C LEU A 48 9.40 1.07 3.36
N ARG A 49 9.66 1.58 2.15
CA ARG A 49 10.89 2.35 1.89
C ARG A 49 10.84 3.69 2.64
N LYS A 50 11.95 4.06 3.27
CA LYS A 50 12.06 5.29 4.07
C LYS A 50 13.13 6.23 3.51
N ALA A 51 12.82 7.52 3.48
CA ALA A 51 13.79 8.57 3.20
C ALA A 51 14.51 8.98 4.50
N TRP A 52 15.85 8.99 4.52
CA TRP A 52 16.66 9.43 5.65
C TRP A 52 17.76 10.45 5.28
N PHE A 53 18.04 10.66 4.00
CA PHE A 53 18.85 11.77 3.52
C PHE A 53 18.38 12.26 2.15
N TYR A 54 18.79 13.49 1.82
CA TYR A 54 18.34 14.23 0.66
C TYR A 54 19.52 14.67 -0.20
N TRP A 55 19.35 14.52 -1.50
CA TRP A 55 20.29 14.95 -2.51
C TRP A 55 19.75 16.20 -3.21
N GLN A 56 20.60 17.21 -3.36
CA GLN A 56 20.31 18.43 -4.10
C GLN A 56 21.37 18.58 -5.20
N SER A 57 20.92 18.54 -6.45
CA SER A 57 21.76 18.89 -7.60
C SER A 57 21.99 20.41 -7.68
N ARG A 58 22.95 20.86 -8.50
CA ARG A 58 23.16 22.31 -8.72
C ARG A 58 21.92 23.03 -9.26
N ALA A 59 21.07 22.29 -9.98
CA ALA A 59 19.79 22.74 -10.48
C ALA A 59 18.73 21.67 -10.21
N GLY A 60 17.46 22.07 -10.11
CA GLY A 60 16.32 21.18 -9.88
C GLY A 60 15.92 21.04 -8.41
N SER A 61 14.90 20.22 -8.17
CA SER A 61 14.37 19.96 -6.81
C SER A 61 15.20 18.92 -6.06
N PRO A 62 15.20 18.96 -4.71
CA PRO A 62 15.78 17.88 -3.92
C PRO A 62 15.07 16.56 -4.19
N TYR A 63 15.82 15.46 -4.10
CA TYR A 63 15.30 14.10 -4.11
C TYR A 63 15.89 13.31 -2.94
N TRP A 64 15.35 12.14 -2.63
CA TRP A 64 15.75 11.37 -1.45
C TRP A 64 16.25 9.97 -1.80
N ASN A 65 16.96 9.40 -0.84
CA ASN A 65 17.48 8.04 -0.91
C ASN A 65 16.36 6.99 -0.78
N MET A 66 16.69 5.73 -1.08
CA MET A 66 15.68 4.71 -1.41
C MET A 66 14.73 5.26 -2.48
N GLN A 67 15.25 5.47 -3.69
CA GLN A 67 14.56 6.12 -4.80
C GLN A 67 13.13 5.60 -4.94
N TYR A 68 12.17 6.51 -5.04
CA TYR A 68 10.74 6.21 -5.04
C TYR A 68 10.17 5.74 -3.70
N ALA A 69 10.78 6.07 -2.57
CA ALA A 69 10.15 5.94 -1.26
C ALA A 69 8.96 6.90 -1.19
N PHE A 70 7.75 6.37 -1.01
CA PHE A 70 6.57 7.18 -0.74
C PHE A 70 6.70 7.81 0.64
N ARG A 71 6.31 9.08 0.77
CA ARG A 71 6.41 9.82 2.04
C ARG A 71 5.07 10.40 2.49
N GLY A 72 4.05 10.33 1.64
CA GLY A 72 2.69 10.78 1.88
C GLY A 72 1.91 9.86 2.82
N HIS A 73 0.64 10.20 3.01
CA HIS A 73 -0.33 9.38 3.72
C HIS A 73 -0.95 8.34 2.79
N ILE A 74 -1.12 7.10 3.26
CA ILE A 74 -1.69 6.00 2.48
C ILE A 74 -3.08 5.66 3.02
N VAL A 75 -4.02 5.44 2.10
CA VAL A 75 -5.29 4.76 2.38
C VAL A 75 -5.43 3.56 1.47
N VAL A 76 -5.85 2.43 2.02
CA VAL A 76 -6.22 1.23 1.28
C VAL A 76 -7.73 1.04 1.33
N LEU A 77 -8.36 0.87 0.16
CA LEU A 77 -9.78 0.55 0.09
C LEU A 77 -9.98 -0.96 -0.04
N CYS A 78 -10.81 -1.56 0.81
CA CYS A 78 -11.18 -2.97 0.73
C CYS A 78 -12.71 -3.17 0.75
N ASN A 79 -13.16 -4.35 0.35
CA ASN A 79 -14.55 -4.74 0.52
C ASN A 79 -14.68 -6.25 0.76
N GLU A 80 -15.91 -6.73 0.89
CA GLU A 80 -16.26 -8.15 1.10
C GLU A 80 -15.76 -9.09 0.00
N ASN A 81 -15.40 -8.54 -1.17
CA ASN A 81 -14.84 -9.28 -2.30
C ASN A 81 -13.31 -9.15 -2.40
N THR A 82 -12.65 -8.45 -1.48
CA THR A 82 -11.19 -8.52 -1.31
C THR A 82 -10.87 -9.88 -0.71
N ALA A 83 -10.12 -10.69 -1.44
CA ALA A 83 -9.90 -12.10 -1.13
C ALA A 83 -8.41 -12.46 -1.11
N SER A 84 -8.07 -13.42 -0.27
CA SER A 84 -6.75 -14.05 -0.14
C SER A 84 -5.61 -13.03 -0.05
N ASP A 85 -4.64 -13.03 -0.97
CA ASP A 85 -3.47 -12.12 -0.94
C ASP A 85 -3.85 -10.63 -0.90
N GLY A 86 -5.05 -10.26 -1.35
CA GLY A 86 -5.60 -8.92 -1.18
C GLY A 86 -5.92 -8.58 0.29
N GLU A 87 -6.34 -9.58 1.07
CA GLU A 87 -6.55 -9.52 2.51
C GLU A 87 -5.21 -9.47 3.25
N ALA A 88 -4.25 -10.31 2.88
CA ALA A 88 -2.89 -10.27 3.43
C ALA A 88 -2.24 -8.89 3.24
N PHE A 89 -2.42 -8.27 2.06
CA PHE A 89 -1.98 -6.90 1.83
C PHE A 89 -2.68 -5.88 2.73
N ALA A 90 -4.01 -5.96 2.88
CA ALA A 90 -4.77 -5.05 3.74
C ALA A 90 -4.37 -5.19 5.22
N GLU A 91 -4.25 -6.42 5.71
CA GLU A 91 -3.76 -6.72 7.06
C GLU A 91 -2.31 -6.24 7.26
N GLY A 92 -1.45 -6.47 6.26
CA GLY A 92 -0.06 -6.02 6.26
C GLY A 92 0.07 -4.50 6.36
N VAL A 93 -0.79 -3.74 5.68
CA VAL A 93 -0.83 -2.26 5.77
C VAL A 93 -1.08 -1.81 7.20
N LYS A 94 -2.03 -2.44 7.89
CA LYS A 94 -2.35 -2.14 9.29
C LYS A 94 -1.22 -2.53 10.24
N ARG A 95 -0.76 -3.78 10.15
CA ARG A 95 0.26 -4.33 11.04
C ARG A 95 1.62 -3.66 10.91
N LEU A 96 1.93 -3.12 9.74
CA LEU A 96 3.18 -2.42 9.45
C LEU A 96 3.08 -0.91 9.62
N ASP A 97 1.95 -0.39 10.11
CA ASP A 97 1.69 1.04 10.32
C ASP A 97 1.99 1.88 9.06
N LEU A 98 1.52 1.38 7.91
CA LEU A 98 1.75 2.01 6.61
C LEU A 98 0.67 3.02 6.23
N GLY A 99 -0.55 2.86 6.76
CA GLY A 99 -1.70 3.69 6.43
C GLY A 99 -3.00 3.13 6.98
N GLU A 100 -4.10 3.75 6.58
CA GLU A 100 -5.45 3.40 7.04
C GLU A 100 -6.15 2.47 6.04
N VAL A 101 -6.87 1.46 6.53
CA VAL A 101 -7.76 0.63 5.72
C VAL A 101 -9.21 1.08 5.90
N ILE A 102 -9.88 1.42 4.80
CA ILE A 102 -11.25 1.92 4.80
C ILE A 102 -12.11 1.02 3.89
N GLY A 103 -13.27 0.59 4.38
CA GLY A 103 -14.17 -0.22 3.56
C GLY A 103 -15.13 -1.09 4.36
N THR A 104 -15.35 -2.30 3.86
CA THR A 104 -16.10 -3.37 4.57
C THR A 104 -15.17 -4.52 4.89
N ARG A 105 -15.56 -5.37 5.85
CA ARG A 105 -14.82 -6.59 6.18
C ARG A 105 -14.62 -7.44 4.92
N THR A 106 -13.41 -7.97 4.76
CA THR A 106 -13.01 -8.76 3.59
C THR A 106 -13.56 -10.19 3.62
N TRP A 107 -13.21 -11.00 2.61
CA TRP A 107 -13.81 -12.31 2.36
C TRP A 107 -13.55 -13.36 3.47
N GLY A 108 -12.36 -13.37 4.06
CA GLY A 108 -11.97 -14.27 5.13
C GLY A 108 -11.41 -15.61 4.68
N GLY A 109 -10.65 -15.64 3.58
CA GLY A 109 -10.04 -16.86 3.07
C GLY A 109 -8.56 -16.67 2.77
N GLU A 110 -7.70 -16.94 3.75
CA GLU A 110 -6.25 -16.76 3.66
C GLU A 110 -5.51 -17.95 4.23
N ILE A 111 -5.86 -19.13 3.71
CA ILE A 111 -5.04 -20.32 3.78
C ILE A 111 -4.44 -20.59 2.41
N TRP A 112 -3.11 -20.63 2.34
CA TRP A 112 -2.42 -21.01 1.12
C TRP A 112 -2.68 -22.48 0.79
N LEU A 113 -2.87 -22.74 -0.50
CA LEU A 113 -3.15 -24.05 -1.07
C LEU A 113 -2.11 -24.45 -2.11
N SER A 114 -1.96 -25.75 -2.35
CA SER A 114 -1.22 -26.25 -3.50
C SER A 114 -2.16 -26.92 -4.51
N SER A 115 -1.80 -26.83 -5.80
CA SER A 115 -2.45 -27.58 -6.87
C SER A 115 -1.77 -28.94 -7.07
N SER A 116 -1.26 -29.56 -6.00
CA SER A 116 -0.43 -30.77 -6.07
C SER A 116 -1.23 -32.07 -6.03
N ASN A 117 -2.47 -32.06 -5.54
CA ASN A 117 -3.31 -33.27 -5.47
C ASN A 117 -4.00 -33.54 -6.82
N ARG A 118 -3.29 -34.24 -7.71
CA ARG A 118 -3.84 -34.70 -8.99
C ARG A 118 -4.59 -36.02 -8.84
N LEU A 119 -5.78 -36.08 -9.42
CA LEU A 119 -6.65 -37.25 -9.43
C LEU A 119 -6.34 -38.15 -10.64
N VAL A 120 -6.82 -39.40 -10.61
CA VAL A 120 -6.56 -40.42 -11.66
C VAL A 120 -7.11 -40.05 -13.04
N ASP A 121 -8.07 -39.13 -13.09
CA ASP A 121 -8.68 -38.57 -14.31
C ASP A 121 -8.05 -37.24 -14.74
N ASN A 122 -6.92 -36.86 -14.14
CA ASN A 122 -6.23 -35.57 -14.28
C ASN A 122 -6.96 -34.35 -13.67
N GLY A 123 -8.02 -34.56 -12.87
CA GLY A 123 -8.59 -33.50 -12.02
C GLY A 123 -7.59 -33.00 -10.97
N ILE A 124 -7.87 -31.83 -10.38
CA ILE A 124 -7.09 -31.26 -9.28
C ILE A 124 -8.03 -31.01 -8.10
N ALA A 125 -7.68 -31.54 -6.92
CA ALA A 125 -8.36 -31.25 -5.67
C ALA A 125 -7.48 -30.31 -4.83
N THR A 126 -7.80 -29.02 -4.77
CA THR A 126 -7.06 -28.09 -3.90
C THR A 126 -7.50 -28.26 -2.45
N ALA A 127 -6.54 -28.25 -1.53
CA ALA A 127 -6.79 -28.30 -0.10
C ALA A 127 -6.13 -27.10 0.58
N SER A 128 -6.74 -26.63 1.66
CA SER A 128 -6.17 -25.61 2.53
C SER A 128 -4.97 -26.20 3.29
N GLU A 129 -3.76 -25.67 3.09
CA GLU A 129 -2.52 -26.31 3.56
C GLU A 129 -1.73 -25.46 4.55
N MET A 130 -1.60 -24.15 4.34
CA MET A 130 -0.74 -23.29 5.17
C MET A 130 -1.50 -22.04 5.60
N GLY A 131 -1.97 -22.04 6.85
CA GLY A 131 -2.67 -20.90 7.45
C GLY A 131 -1.70 -19.81 7.90
N VAL A 132 -2.20 -18.57 7.93
CA VAL A 132 -1.45 -17.38 8.35
C VAL A 132 -1.71 -17.11 9.84
N TYR A 133 -0.64 -16.83 10.61
CA TYR A 133 -0.72 -16.56 12.05
C TYR A 133 0.19 -15.38 12.45
N ASP A 134 -0.08 -14.75 13.59
CA ASP A 134 0.71 -13.64 14.13
C ASP A 134 1.87 -14.08 15.05
N GLN A 135 2.64 -13.12 15.57
CA GLN A 135 3.78 -13.39 16.44
C GLN A 135 3.36 -13.99 17.79
N GLU A 136 2.11 -13.76 18.18
CA GLU A 136 1.46 -14.25 19.39
C GLU A 136 0.88 -15.67 19.20
N GLY A 137 0.85 -16.19 17.97
CA GLY A 137 0.36 -17.52 17.63
C GLY A 137 -1.15 -17.59 17.34
N ASN A 138 -1.81 -16.46 17.12
CA ASN A 138 -3.22 -16.41 16.75
C ASN A 138 -3.38 -16.57 15.23
N TRP A 139 -4.38 -17.35 14.81
CA TRP A 139 -4.78 -17.44 13.41
C TRP A 139 -5.34 -16.11 12.92
N LEU A 140 -4.94 -15.72 11.71
CA LEU A 140 -5.35 -14.48 11.07
C LEU A 140 -6.25 -14.77 9.88
N ILE A 141 -7.19 -13.85 9.63
CA ILE A 141 -8.01 -13.71 8.42
C ILE A 141 -8.98 -14.88 8.16
N GLU A 142 -8.53 -16.14 8.15
CA GLU A 142 -9.36 -17.29 7.82
C GLU A 142 -10.63 -17.37 8.68
N GLY A 143 -11.78 -17.50 8.03
CA GLY A 143 -13.08 -17.63 8.68
C GLY A 143 -13.65 -16.33 9.25
N HIS A 144 -12.91 -15.21 9.17
CA HIS A 144 -13.36 -13.89 9.62
C HIS A 144 -13.19 -12.81 8.56
N GLY A 145 -11.97 -12.61 8.05
CA GLY A 145 -11.58 -11.50 7.19
C GLY A 145 -10.73 -10.47 7.92
N VAL A 146 -10.41 -9.39 7.22
CA VAL A 146 -9.74 -8.19 7.74
C VAL A 146 -10.81 -7.16 8.02
N ASP A 147 -10.92 -6.74 9.27
CA ASP A 147 -11.75 -5.59 9.64
C ASP A 147 -11.01 -4.29 9.23
N PRO A 148 -11.66 -3.39 8.47
CA PRO A 148 -11.07 -2.09 8.16
C PRO A 148 -10.98 -1.23 9.43
N ASP A 149 -10.04 -0.28 9.45
CA ASP A 149 -9.92 0.70 10.54
C ASP A 149 -11.15 1.63 10.57
N GLN A 150 -11.65 1.98 9.39
CA GLN A 150 -12.91 2.71 9.22
C GLN A 150 -13.90 1.91 8.38
N VAL A 151 -14.99 1.46 9.01
CA VAL A 151 -16.09 0.78 8.31
C VAL A 151 -16.92 1.80 7.52
N VAL A 152 -16.96 1.64 6.20
CA VAL A 152 -17.77 2.44 5.27
C VAL A 152 -18.32 1.50 4.21
N ASP A 153 -19.65 1.44 4.10
CA ASP A 153 -20.33 0.62 3.11
C ASP A 153 -20.77 1.45 1.89
N ASN A 154 -20.71 0.85 0.71
CA ASN A 154 -21.18 1.42 -0.54
C ASN A 154 -22.60 0.91 -0.83
N LEU A 155 -23.61 1.67 -0.38
CA LEU A 155 -25.01 1.26 -0.50
C LEU A 155 -25.42 1.06 -1.96
N PRO A 156 -26.13 -0.04 -2.30
CA PRO A 156 -26.43 -0.40 -3.69
C PRO A 156 -27.11 0.71 -4.50
N PHE A 157 -28.06 1.43 -3.91
CA PHE A 157 -28.76 2.52 -4.60
C PHE A 157 -27.84 3.72 -4.86
N GLU A 158 -26.98 4.07 -3.89
CA GLU A 158 -26.06 5.20 -4.03
C GLU A 158 -24.96 4.89 -5.06
N THR A 159 -24.44 3.66 -5.04
CA THR A 159 -23.47 3.18 -6.05
C THR A 159 -24.09 3.11 -7.44
N TYR A 160 -25.35 2.69 -7.57
CA TYR A 160 -26.09 2.76 -8.83
C TYR A 160 -26.20 4.19 -9.37
N GLN A 161 -26.32 5.18 -8.49
CA GLN A 161 -26.33 6.61 -8.84
C GLN A 161 -24.93 7.18 -9.12
N GLY A 162 -23.89 6.34 -9.12
CA GLY A 162 -22.51 6.74 -9.40
C GLY A 162 -21.74 7.33 -8.20
N LYS A 163 -22.26 7.19 -6.98
CA LYS A 163 -21.57 7.63 -5.75
C LYS A 163 -20.66 6.53 -5.22
N ASP A 164 -19.55 6.93 -4.61
CA ASP A 164 -18.59 6.02 -3.97
C ASP A 164 -18.23 6.56 -2.56
N ALA A 165 -19.00 6.11 -1.57
CA ALA A 165 -18.86 6.56 -0.18
C ALA A 165 -17.50 6.19 0.42
N GLN A 166 -16.95 5.03 0.06
CA GLN A 166 -15.63 4.58 0.49
C GLN A 166 -14.52 5.47 -0.09
N LEU A 167 -14.57 5.76 -1.39
CA LEU A 167 -13.60 6.65 -2.03
C LEU A 167 -13.68 8.07 -1.47
N GLU A 168 -14.89 8.59 -1.26
CA GLU A 168 -15.08 9.91 -0.64
C GLU A 168 -14.54 9.95 0.80
N ALA A 169 -14.74 8.89 1.58
CA ALA A 169 -14.19 8.78 2.93
C ALA A 169 -12.66 8.79 2.90
N ALA A 170 -12.03 8.03 2.00
CA ALA A 170 -10.58 8.03 1.81
C ALA A 170 -10.04 9.41 1.43
N ILE A 171 -10.70 10.12 0.50
CA ILE A 171 -10.31 11.47 0.12
C ILE A 171 -10.40 12.43 1.31
N ARG A 172 -11.51 12.39 2.07
CA ARG A 172 -11.67 13.24 3.26
C ARG A 172 -10.62 12.94 4.33
N PHE A 173 -10.33 11.66 4.57
CA PHE A 173 -9.30 11.24 5.52
C PHE A 173 -7.91 11.74 5.10
N LEU A 174 -7.52 11.54 3.84
CA LEU A 174 -6.24 12.01 3.33
C LEU A 174 -6.12 13.53 3.38
N GLN A 175 -7.15 14.27 2.97
CA GLN A 175 -7.15 15.74 3.06
C GLN A 175 -6.96 16.23 4.49
N LYS A 176 -7.59 15.57 5.47
CA LYS A 176 -7.40 15.86 6.89
C LYS A 176 -5.95 15.58 7.33
N LYS A 177 -5.44 14.38 7.05
CA LYS A 177 -4.07 13.97 7.40
C LYS A 177 -2.99 14.84 6.78
N ILE A 178 -3.14 15.20 5.50
CA ILE A 178 -2.21 16.10 4.80
C ILE A 178 -2.16 17.48 5.49
N LYS A 179 -3.30 17.99 5.95
CA LYS A 179 -3.38 19.27 6.65
C LYS A 179 -2.78 19.21 8.06
N GLU A 180 -3.02 18.13 8.79
CA GLU A 180 -2.57 17.95 10.18
C GLU A 180 -1.09 17.54 10.27
N GLU A 181 -0.63 16.72 9.33
CA GLU A 181 0.70 16.11 9.28
C GLU A 181 1.32 16.31 7.88
N PRO A 182 1.70 17.55 7.51
CA PRO A 182 2.22 17.84 6.18
C PRO A 182 3.60 17.22 5.96
N VAL A 183 3.80 16.65 4.77
CA VAL A 183 5.06 16.00 4.38
C VAL A 183 6.03 17.03 3.84
N VAL A 184 6.90 17.54 4.71
CA VAL A 184 7.88 18.58 4.32
C VAL A 184 9.13 17.94 3.73
N ILE A 185 9.57 18.44 2.57
CA ILE A 185 10.92 18.19 2.05
C ILE A 185 11.86 19.18 2.74
N PRO A 186 12.88 18.72 3.49
CA PRO A 186 13.81 19.63 4.15
C PRO A 186 14.47 20.56 3.13
N PRO A 187 14.59 21.87 3.43
CA PRO A 187 15.31 22.78 2.56
C PRO A 187 16.78 22.36 2.47
N PHE A 188 17.38 22.48 1.28
CA PHE A 188 18.79 22.21 1.14
C PHE A 188 19.63 23.31 1.82
N PRO A 189 20.73 22.97 2.51
CA PRO A 189 21.58 23.96 3.16
C PRO A 189 22.34 24.80 2.11
N PRO A 190 22.75 26.05 2.44
CA PRO A 190 23.63 26.83 1.58
C PRO A 190 24.88 26.04 1.19
N PHE A 191 25.36 26.23 -0.04
CA PHE A 191 26.60 25.58 -0.46
C PHE A 191 27.76 26.04 0.44
N PRO A 192 28.64 25.11 0.88
CA PRO A 192 29.77 25.47 1.72
C PRO A 192 30.74 26.36 0.93
N ASP A 193 31.09 27.52 1.49
CA ASP A 193 32.19 28.33 0.98
C ASP A 193 33.52 27.66 1.35
N LYS A 194 34.14 27.04 0.35
CA LYS A 194 35.48 26.46 0.45
C LYS A 194 36.52 27.30 -0.30
N SER A 195 36.23 28.58 -0.56
CA SER A 195 37.20 29.49 -1.14
C SER A 195 38.45 29.56 -0.26
N PHE A 196 39.62 29.45 -0.89
CA PHE A 196 40.88 29.56 -0.18
C PHE A 196 41.09 31.02 0.25
N LYS A 197 41.19 31.26 1.55
CA LYS A 197 41.54 32.58 2.09
C LYS A 197 43.07 32.71 2.11
N TYR A 198 43.61 33.49 1.19
CA TYR A 198 45.03 33.83 1.20
C TYR A 198 45.30 34.81 2.35
N GLU A 199 46.08 34.41 3.35
CA GLU A 199 46.65 35.34 4.32
C GLU A 199 47.98 35.86 3.77
N PRO A 200 48.11 37.16 3.43
CA PRO A 200 49.38 37.70 3.00
C PRO A 200 50.39 37.62 4.14
N VAL A 201 51.56 37.04 3.84
CA VAL A 201 52.72 37.01 4.75
C VAL A 201 53.14 38.46 5.02
N LYS A 202 53.20 38.83 6.29
CA LYS A 202 53.66 40.15 6.76
C LYS A 202 55.15 40.34 6.55
#